data_AF-A0A1V4SD73-F1
#
_entry.id   AF-A0A1V4SD73-F1
#
_cell.length_a   1.000
_cell.length_b   1.000
_cell.length_c   1.000
_cell.angle_alpha   90.00
_cell.angle_beta   90.00
_cell.angle_gamma   90.00
#
_symmetry.space_group_name_H-M   'P 1'
#
loop_
_entity.id
_entity.type
_entity.pdbx_description
1 polymer ?
#
loop_
_entity_poly.entity_id
_entity_poly.type
_entity_poly.pdbx_seq_one_letter_code
_entity_poly.pdbx_strand_id
1 'polypeptide(L)'
;MRIDILNILFSFSFFSIIGWILEVSYRSLRDRRFINPGLLKGPYLILYGTGALLLMGSVSLLKGSNLLIKAIVYFAITTGFELISGFIAQYFFQVRLWDYSDQRFNYKGHICLKFSLYWILLAFAFEHLILPPYQDILILLSPTVKGLFIGMTVSIILMDFLAISIKRFLSMGPEEKTIMEREYMNAARPLLENPMVAKLSQYEHHNGKTRLEHVKDVAYLSFLWGKRFSLDCNAIVRGALLHDLFYYDWLHEGPRLHGFRHHNIALKNARKVTRLSKKEEDIIKKHMWPLTVVPPCYMESLIVSLVDTFCSTKDYLSFKKYKKVRKPIALSDNSRSGGKWI
;
A
#
# COMPACT_ATOMS: atom_id res chain seq x y z
N MET A 1 12.90 -17.94 -21.82
CA MET A 1 12.10 -16.73 -21.57
C MET A 1 13.10 -15.61 -21.38
N ARG A 2 13.11 -14.56 -22.21
CA ARG A 2 13.91 -13.37 -21.85
C ARG A 2 13.32 -12.84 -20.55
N ILE A 3 14.15 -12.76 -19.51
CA ILE A 3 13.76 -12.27 -18.20
C ILE A 3 13.57 -10.77 -18.35
N ASP A 4 12.34 -10.37 -18.67
CA ASP A 4 11.92 -8.99 -18.71
C ASP A 4 11.23 -8.65 -17.39
N ILE A 5 11.72 -7.61 -16.72
CA ILE A 5 11.18 -7.13 -15.43
C ILE A 5 9.69 -6.82 -15.57
N LEU A 6 9.26 -6.28 -16.71
CA LEU A 6 7.86 -5.98 -16.95
C LEU A 6 7.00 -7.25 -16.93
N ASN A 7 7.46 -8.33 -17.57
CA ASN A 7 6.74 -9.61 -17.57
C ASN A 7 6.70 -10.22 -16.16
N ILE A 8 7.79 -10.13 -15.38
CA ILE A 8 7.81 -10.61 -13.99
C ILE A 8 6.78 -9.88 -13.14
N LEU A 9 6.78 -8.54 -13.18
CA LEU A 9 5.86 -7.73 -12.40
C LEU A 9 4.40 -7.94 -12.83
N PHE A 10 4.17 -8.14 -14.13
CA PHE A 10 2.86 -8.47 -14.65
C PHE A 10 2.41 -9.86 -14.17
N SER A 11 3.27 -10.89 -14.23
CA SER A 11 2.97 -12.23 -13.70
C SER A 11 2.63 -12.20 -12.22
N PHE A 12 3.41 -11.48 -11.42
CA PHE A 12 3.11 -11.27 -10.01
C PHE A 12 1.71 -10.68 -9.80
N SER A 13 1.39 -9.60 -10.52
CA SER A 13 0.11 -8.89 -10.40
C SER A 13 -1.06 -9.78 -10.84
N PHE A 14 -0.92 -10.45 -11.99
CA PHE A 14 -1.93 -11.32 -12.57
C PHE A 14 -2.25 -12.50 -11.65
N PHE A 15 -1.24 -13.25 -11.21
CA PHE A 15 -1.45 -14.41 -10.35
C PHE A 15 -1.88 -14.02 -8.92
N SER A 16 -1.54 -12.83 -8.44
CA SER A 16 -2.08 -12.32 -7.18
C SER A 16 -3.60 -12.13 -7.24
N ILE A 17 -4.12 -11.58 -8.35
CA ILE A 17 -5.57 -11.38 -8.53
C ILE A 17 -6.28 -12.71 -8.79
N ILE A 18 -5.75 -13.55 -9.69
CA ILE A 18 -6.35 -14.86 -9.98
C ILE A 18 -6.37 -15.75 -8.74
N GLY A 19 -5.28 -15.76 -7.97
CA GLY A 19 -5.22 -16.49 -6.70
C GLY A 19 -6.27 -16.02 -5.71
N TRP A 20 -6.49 -14.71 -5.62
CA TRP A 20 -7.56 -14.15 -4.79
C TRP A 20 -8.95 -14.59 -5.24
N ILE A 21 -9.24 -14.54 -6.55
CA ILE A 21 -10.53 -15.00 -7.10
C ILE A 21 -10.77 -16.47 -6.75
N LEU A 22 -9.76 -17.33 -6.93
CA LEU A 22 -9.85 -18.75 -6.61
C LEU A 22 -10.14 -18.98 -5.13
N GLU A 23 -9.38 -18.35 -4.24
CA GLU A 23 -9.49 -18.58 -2.80
C GLU A 23 -10.78 -17.98 -2.22
N VAL A 24 -11.20 -16.78 -2.68
CA VAL A 24 -12.50 -16.20 -2.34
C VAL A 24 -13.63 -17.13 -2.77
N SER A 25 -13.58 -17.62 -4.01
CA SER A 25 -14.63 -18.48 -4.56
C SER A 25 -14.71 -19.78 -3.76
N TYR A 26 -13.57 -20.44 -3.51
CA TYR A 26 -13.51 -21.67 -2.73
C TYR A 26 -14.07 -21.48 -1.31
N ARG A 27 -13.57 -20.50 -0.55
CA ARG A 27 -14.01 -20.26 0.82
C ARG A 27 -15.46 -19.80 0.89
N SER A 28 -15.88 -18.95 -0.04
CA SER A 28 -17.24 -18.39 -0.03
C SER A 28 -18.29 -19.43 -0.40
N LEU A 29 -17.98 -20.34 -1.33
CA LEU A 29 -18.85 -21.46 -1.67
C LEU A 29 -18.94 -22.47 -0.51
N ARG A 30 -17.81 -22.79 0.11
CA ARG A 30 -17.74 -23.72 1.25
C ARG A 30 -18.55 -23.21 2.45
N ASP A 31 -18.40 -21.93 2.80
CA ASP A 31 -18.99 -21.35 4.01
C ASP A 31 -20.32 -20.62 3.73
N ARG A 32 -20.81 -20.66 2.48
CA ARG A 32 -22.06 -20.03 2.00
C ARG A 32 -22.20 -18.54 2.34
N ARG A 33 -21.08 -17.85 2.51
CA ARG A 33 -21.00 -16.42 2.79
C ARG A 33 -19.73 -15.87 2.18
N PHE A 34 -19.70 -14.58 1.85
CA PHE A 34 -18.50 -13.97 1.33
C PHE A 34 -17.36 -14.00 2.36
N ILE A 35 -16.26 -14.66 2.02
CA ILE A 35 -15.06 -14.72 2.84
C ILE A 35 -13.89 -14.18 2.03
N ASN A 36 -13.33 -13.08 2.52
CA ASN A 36 -12.13 -12.49 1.95
C ASN A 36 -10.89 -13.12 2.59
N PRO A 37 -10.06 -13.85 1.82
CA PRO A 37 -8.85 -14.48 2.32
C PRO A 37 -7.68 -13.49 2.37
N GLY A 38 -6.66 -13.86 3.16
CA GLY A 38 -5.37 -13.17 3.17
C GLY A 38 -5.20 -12.19 4.32
N LEU A 39 -4.01 -11.61 4.36
CA LEU A 39 -3.59 -10.66 5.40
C LEU A 39 -4.20 -9.26 5.18
N LEU A 40 -4.38 -8.90 3.91
CA LEU A 40 -4.92 -7.62 3.47
C LEU A 40 -6.36 -7.82 2.97
N LYS A 41 -7.12 -6.74 2.80
CA LYS A 41 -8.55 -6.76 2.42
C LYS A 41 -8.78 -6.53 0.93
N GLY A 42 -7.78 -6.12 0.17
CA GLY A 42 -7.90 -5.87 -1.25
C GLY A 42 -8.08 -7.14 -2.07
N PRO A 43 -8.45 -7.01 -3.36
CA PRO A 43 -8.74 -8.12 -4.25
C PRO A 43 -7.47 -8.79 -4.83
N TYR A 44 -6.57 -9.24 -3.96
CA TYR A 44 -5.30 -9.84 -4.33
C TYR A 44 -4.76 -10.76 -3.22
N LEU A 45 -3.95 -11.74 -3.60
CA LEU A 45 -3.19 -12.58 -2.68
C LEU A 45 -1.72 -12.59 -3.10
N ILE A 46 -0.91 -11.80 -2.39
CA ILE A 46 0.56 -11.68 -2.61
C ILE A 46 1.24 -13.07 -2.59
N LEU A 47 0.72 -13.98 -1.76
CA LEU A 47 1.20 -15.36 -1.67
C LEU A 47 1.12 -16.09 -3.01
N TYR A 48 0.00 -15.96 -3.74
CA TYR A 48 -0.20 -16.63 -5.02
C TYR A 48 0.65 -16.01 -6.12
N GLY A 49 0.76 -14.67 -6.16
CA GLY A 49 1.66 -13.99 -7.08
C GLY A 49 3.11 -14.42 -6.91
N THR A 50 3.59 -14.49 -5.67
CA THR A 50 4.96 -14.93 -5.36
C THR A 50 5.17 -16.41 -5.64
N GLY A 51 4.23 -17.27 -5.24
CA GLY A 51 4.29 -18.71 -5.52
C GLY A 51 4.33 -19.03 -7.01
N ALA A 52 3.52 -18.33 -7.81
CA ALA A 52 3.54 -18.48 -9.27
C ALA A 52 4.89 -18.07 -9.88
N LEU A 53 5.49 -16.96 -9.42
CA LEU A 53 6.84 -16.56 -9.87
C LEU A 53 7.91 -17.60 -9.53
N LEU A 54 7.88 -18.15 -8.31
CA LEU A 54 8.80 -19.20 -7.89
C LEU A 54 8.65 -20.45 -8.77
N LEU A 55 7.40 -20.87 -9.04
CA LEU A 55 7.12 -22.01 -9.92
C LEU A 55 7.55 -21.73 -11.36
N MET A 56 7.25 -20.56 -11.92
CA MET A 56 7.71 -20.17 -13.27
C MET A 56 9.23 -20.20 -13.40
N GLY A 57 9.94 -19.67 -12.39
CA GLY A 57 11.40 -19.74 -12.32
C GLY A 57 11.89 -21.19 -12.28
N SER A 58 11.26 -22.02 -11.46
CA SER A 58 11.57 -23.45 -11.31
C SER A 58 11.38 -24.22 -12.61
N VAL A 59 10.23 -24.05 -13.27
CA VAL A 59 9.92 -24.64 -14.58
C VAL A 59 10.99 -24.25 -15.61
N SER A 60 11.41 -22.98 -15.59
CA SER A 60 12.45 -22.50 -16.51
C SER A 60 13.83 -23.10 -16.22
N LEU A 61 14.19 -23.32 -14.96
CA LEU A 61 15.47 -23.92 -14.55
C LEU A 61 15.51 -25.43 -14.78
N LEU A 62 14.37 -26.11 -14.70
CA LEU A 62 14.24 -27.56 -14.81
C LEU A 62 13.85 -28.04 -16.22
N LYS A 63 14.01 -27.19 -17.24
CA LYS A 63 13.76 -27.58 -18.63
C LYS A 63 14.65 -28.77 -19.01
N GLY A 64 14.04 -29.84 -19.49
CA GLY A 64 14.72 -31.08 -19.87
C GLY A 64 15.07 -32.02 -18.71
N SER A 65 14.73 -31.68 -17.47
CA SER A 65 14.90 -32.57 -16.31
C SER A 65 13.80 -33.63 -16.23
N ASN A 66 14.13 -34.79 -15.65
CA ASN A 66 13.20 -35.90 -15.46
C ASN A 66 12.09 -35.55 -14.45
N LEU A 67 10.94 -36.24 -14.55
CA LEU A 67 9.76 -36.00 -13.73
C LEU A 67 10.04 -36.05 -12.22
N LEU A 68 10.88 -37.01 -11.78
CA LEU A 68 11.24 -37.17 -10.37
C LEU A 68 11.98 -35.94 -9.81
N ILE A 69 12.92 -35.39 -10.56
CA ILE A 69 13.67 -34.19 -10.16
C ILE A 69 12.71 -33.00 -10.03
N LYS A 70 11.81 -32.84 -11.00
CA LYS A 70 10.76 -31.80 -10.94
C LYS A 70 9.88 -31.95 -9.71
N ALA A 71 9.44 -33.17 -9.40
CA ALA A 71 8.61 -33.43 -8.22
C ALA A 71 9.32 -33.05 -6.92
N ILE A 72 10.60 -33.41 -6.77
CA ILE A 72 11.40 -33.07 -5.58
C ILE A 72 11.57 -31.55 -5.45
N VAL A 73 11.88 -30.86 -6.54
CA VAL A 73 12.07 -29.40 -6.51
C VAL A 73 10.74 -28.68 -6.27
N TYR A 74 9.65 -29.10 -6.90
CA TYR A 74 8.32 -28.55 -6.63
C TYR A 74 7.88 -28.77 -5.19
N PHE A 75 8.13 -29.95 -4.62
CA PHE A 75 7.89 -30.21 -3.21
C PHE A 75 8.66 -29.22 -2.32
N ALA A 76 9.97 -29.09 -2.56
CA ALA A 76 10.84 -28.22 -1.76
C ALA A 76 10.41 -26.74 -1.85
N ILE A 77 10.12 -26.25 -3.06
CA ILE A 77 9.78 -24.85 -3.30
C ILE A 77 8.39 -24.52 -2.77
N THR A 78 7.38 -25.34 -3.05
CA THR A 78 6.01 -25.05 -2.60
C THR A 78 5.87 -25.22 -1.08
N THR A 79 6.37 -26.32 -0.51
CA THR A 79 6.31 -26.57 0.94
C THR A 79 7.20 -25.59 1.71
N GLY A 80 8.40 -25.30 1.19
CA GLY A 80 9.29 -24.32 1.80
C GLY A 80 8.68 -22.91 1.78
N PHE A 81 8.07 -22.53 0.67
CA PHE A 81 7.37 -21.25 0.54
C PHE A 81 6.15 -21.16 1.47
N GLU A 82 5.35 -22.22 1.59
CA GLU A 82 4.24 -22.31 2.54
C GLU A 82 4.76 -22.13 3.98
N LEU A 83 5.82 -22.86 4.36
CA LEU A 83 6.41 -22.78 5.70
C LEU A 83 6.92 -21.38 6.03
N ILE A 84 7.72 -20.78 5.14
CA ILE A 84 8.28 -19.43 5.31
C ILE A 84 7.15 -18.40 5.42
N SER A 85 6.15 -18.47 4.53
CA SER A 85 5.02 -17.54 4.55
C SER A 85 4.18 -17.67 5.81
N GLY A 86 3.96 -18.91 6.28
CA GLY A 86 3.27 -19.20 7.53
C GLY A 86 4.01 -18.61 8.74
N PHE A 87 5.33 -18.74 8.79
CA PHE A 87 6.14 -18.13 9.85
C PHE A 87 6.15 -16.60 9.78
N ILE A 88 6.27 -16.02 8.59
CA ILE A 88 6.20 -14.56 8.43
C ILE A 88 4.85 -14.04 8.94
N ALA A 89 3.74 -14.68 8.57
CA ALA A 89 2.42 -14.31 9.06
C ALA A 89 2.29 -14.39 10.57
N GLN A 90 2.79 -15.47 11.18
CA GLN A 90 2.68 -15.67 12.62
C GLN A 90 3.58 -14.72 13.40
N TYR A 91 4.86 -14.57 13.05
CA TYR A 91 5.81 -13.77 13.84
C TYR A 91 5.69 -12.27 13.55
N PHE A 92 5.58 -11.84 12.29
CA PHE A 92 5.56 -10.42 11.93
C PHE A 92 4.15 -9.82 12.00
N PHE A 93 3.14 -10.58 11.62
CA PHE A 93 1.77 -10.06 11.55
C PHE A 93 0.91 -10.49 12.74
N GLN A 94 1.35 -11.48 13.54
CA GLN A 94 0.59 -12.07 14.65
C GLN A 94 -0.75 -12.64 14.18
N VAL A 95 -0.78 -13.20 12.96
CA VAL A 95 -1.96 -13.79 12.32
C VAL A 95 -1.63 -15.20 11.85
N ARG A 96 -2.57 -16.12 12.05
CA ARG A 96 -2.50 -17.48 11.52
C ARG A 96 -3.32 -17.57 10.23
N LEU A 97 -2.65 -17.79 9.08
CA LEU A 97 -3.32 -17.83 7.77
C LEU A 97 -4.04 -19.17 7.50
N TRP A 98 -3.48 -20.27 8.02
CA TRP A 98 -4.02 -21.62 7.97
C TRP A 98 -3.49 -22.42 9.17
N ASP A 99 -4.13 -23.54 9.50
CA ASP A 99 -3.69 -24.42 10.57
C ASP A 99 -3.91 -25.89 10.20
N TYR A 100 -2.81 -26.66 10.20
CA TYR A 100 -2.78 -28.10 9.91
C TYR A 100 -2.43 -28.93 11.15
N SER A 101 -2.63 -28.39 12.36
CA SER A 101 -2.30 -29.08 13.62
C SER A 101 -3.08 -30.39 13.80
N ASP A 102 -4.22 -30.53 13.14
CA ASP A 102 -5.07 -31.74 13.09
C ASP A 102 -4.59 -32.80 12.08
N GLN A 103 -3.61 -32.47 11.22
CA GLN A 103 -3.12 -33.36 10.18
C GLN A 103 -1.90 -34.18 10.65
N ARG A 104 -1.78 -35.42 10.15
CA ARG A 104 -0.59 -36.25 10.39
C ARG A 104 0.65 -35.69 9.70
N PHE A 105 1.82 -35.88 10.31
CA PHE A 105 3.11 -35.37 9.83
C PHE A 105 3.09 -33.84 9.59
N ASN A 106 2.43 -33.10 10.49
CA ASN A 106 2.47 -31.65 10.47
C ASN A 106 3.72 -31.12 11.21
N TYR A 107 4.16 -29.91 10.84
CA TYR A 107 5.21 -29.19 11.55
C TYR A 107 4.65 -27.87 12.09
N LYS A 108 4.45 -27.79 13.41
CA LYS A 108 3.87 -26.63 14.12
C LYS A 108 2.56 -26.14 13.50
N GLY A 109 1.81 -27.06 12.87
CA GLY A 109 0.61 -26.80 12.07
C GLY A 109 0.80 -25.90 10.84
N HIS A 110 2.03 -25.51 10.45
CA HIS A 110 2.28 -24.64 9.31
C HIS A 110 2.28 -25.38 7.97
N ILE A 111 2.82 -26.59 7.96
CA ILE A 111 2.86 -27.48 6.80
C ILE A 111 2.49 -28.88 7.25
N CYS A 112 2.00 -29.71 6.33
CA CYS A 112 1.89 -31.15 6.55
C CYS A 112 2.12 -31.91 5.25
N LEU A 113 2.54 -33.17 5.38
CA LEU A 113 2.90 -33.99 4.21
C LEU A 113 1.75 -34.11 3.20
N LYS A 114 0.50 -34.23 3.69
CA LYS A 114 -0.69 -34.37 2.82
C LYS A 114 -0.83 -33.17 1.86
N PHE A 115 -0.78 -31.94 2.38
CA PHE A 115 -0.90 -30.74 1.55
C PHE A 115 0.35 -30.53 0.69
N SER A 116 1.54 -30.86 1.20
CA SER A 116 2.76 -30.85 0.38
C SER A 116 2.65 -31.74 -0.86
N LEU A 117 2.00 -32.91 -0.78
CA LEU A 117 1.75 -33.75 -1.96
C LEU A 117 0.74 -33.11 -2.92
N TYR A 118 -0.31 -32.47 -2.41
CA TYR A 118 -1.23 -31.70 -3.26
C TYR A 118 -0.53 -30.54 -3.97
N TRP A 119 0.42 -29.89 -3.30
CA TRP A 119 1.21 -28.82 -3.91
C TRP A 119 2.09 -29.30 -5.06
N ILE A 120 2.65 -30.52 -4.99
CA ILE A 120 3.38 -31.11 -6.13
C ILE A 120 2.44 -31.28 -7.33
N LEU A 121 1.26 -31.86 -7.12
CA LEU A 121 0.29 -32.09 -8.20
C LEU A 121 -0.16 -30.75 -8.81
N LEU A 122 -0.44 -29.75 -7.97
CA LEU A 122 -0.79 -28.41 -8.42
C LEU A 122 0.36 -27.71 -9.16
N ALA A 123 1.62 -27.95 -8.78
CA ALA A 123 2.77 -27.42 -9.51
C ALA A 123 2.90 -28.02 -10.92
N PHE A 124 2.64 -29.32 -11.08
CA PHE A 124 2.56 -29.94 -12.41
C PHE A 124 1.37 -29.45 -13.22
N ALA A 125 0.20 -29.30 -12.59
CA ALA A 125 -0.96 -28.68 -13.24
C ALA A 125 -0.65 -27.24 -13.66
N PHE A 126 0.08 -26.49 -12.84
CA PHE A 126 0.54 -25.15 -13.19
C PHE A 126 1.48 -25.18 -14.41
N GLU A 127 2.49 -26.06 -14.42
CA GLU A 127 3.43 -26.20 -15.54
C GLU A 127 2.74 -26.59 -16.86
N HIS A 128 1.83 -27.56 -16.82
CA HIS A 128 1.28 -28.18 -18.03
C HIS A 128 -0.07 -27.62 -18.49
N LEU A 129 -0.89 -27.07 -17.58
CA LEU A 129 -2.23 -26.59 -17.90
C LEU A 129 -2.32 -25.06 -17.86
N ILE A 130 -1.70 -24.42 -16.87
CA ILE A 130 -1.85 -22.96 -16.65
C ILE A 130 -0.79 -22.18 -17.42
N LEU A 131 0.47 -22.64 -17.38
CA LEU A 131 1.59 -21.89 -17.92
C LEU A 131 1.53 -21.71 -19.45
N PRO A 132 1.15 -22.72 -20.27
CA PRO A 132 1.05 -22.54 -21.72
C PRO A 132 0.07 -21.44 -22.16
N PRO A 133 -1.22 -21.45 -21.77
CA PRO A 133 -2.14 -20.37 -22.17
C PRO A 133 -1.76 -19.02 -21.54
N TYR A 134 -1.12 -19.04 -20.37
CA TYR A 134 -0.59 -17.82 -19.76
C TYR A 134 0.55 -17.19 -20.58
N GLN A 135 1.40 -18.00 -21.19
CA GLN A 135 2.46 -17.50 -22.08
C GLN A 135 1.89 -16.81 -23.32
N ASP A 136 0.79 -17.32 -23.87
CA ASP A 136 0.10 -16.67 -24.99
C ASP A 136 -0.46 -15.30 -24.59
N ILE A 137 -1.05 -15.18 -23.39
CA ILE A 137 -1.48 -13.89 -22.84
C ILE A 137 -0.30 -12.93 -22.70
N LEU A 138 0.85 -13.40 -22.22
CA LEU A 138 2.06 -12.59 -22.09
C LEU A 138 2.55 -12.06 -23.44
N ILE A 139 2.44 -12.84 -24.52
CA ILE A 139 2.88 -12.42 -25.86
C ILE A 139 1.86 -11.48 -26.50
N LEU A 140 0.56 -11.74 -26.29
CA LEU A 140 -0.53 -10.96 -26.87
C LEU A 140 -0.62 -9.53 -26.30
N LEU A 141 -0.35 -9.35 -25.01
CA LEU A 141 -0.49 -8.05 -24.35
C LEU A 141 0.69 -7.11 -24.63
N SER A 142 0.37 -5.88 -25.04
CA SER A 142 1.37 -4.83 -25.25
C SER A 142 2.04 -4.39 -23.93
N PRO A 143 3.30 -3.88 -23.98
CA PRO A 143 4.00 -3.39 -22.79
C PRO A 143 3.21 -2.32 -22.02
N THR A 144 2.49 -1.44 -22.72
CA THR A 144 1.67 -0.38 -22.10
C THR A 144 0.53 -0.97 -21.26
N VAL A 145 -0.18 -1.98 -21.78
CA VAL A 145 -1.29 -2.62 -21.05
C VAL A 145 -0.76 -3.33 -19.80
N LYS A 146 0.39 -4.02 -19.91
CA LYS A 146 1.05 -4.63 -18.76
C LYS A 146 1.43 -3.58 -17.71
N GLY A 147 2.04 -2.47 -18.13
CA GLY A 147 2.45 -1.37 -17.26
C GLY A 147 1.27 -0.75 -16.49
N LEU A 148 0.15 -0.48 -17.17
CA LEU A 148 -1.06 0.03 -16.53
C LEU A 148 -1.65 -0.96 -15.51
N PHE A 149 -1.70 -2.25 -15.87
CA PHE A 149 -2.20 -3.30 -14.99
C PHE A 149 -1.35 -3.45 -13.72
N ILE A 150 -0.03 -3.45 -13.88
CA ILE A 150 0.93 -3.48 -12.76
C ILE A 150 0.72 -2.25 -11.87
N GLY A 151 0.72 -1.05 -12.46
CA GLY A 151 0.58 0.20 -11.72
C GLY A 151 -0.72 0.24 -10.89
N MET A 152 -1.83 -0.19 -11.48
CA MET A 152 -3.11 -0.30 -10.78
C MET A 152 -3.05 -1.31 -9.63
N THR A 153 -2.54 -2.53 -9.88
CA THR A 153 -2.49 -3.59 -8.87
C THR A 153 -1.60 -3.20 -7.68
N VAL A 154 -0.40 -2.68 -7.96
CA VAL A 154 0.54 -2.21 -6.93
C VAL A 154 -0.07 -1.06 -6.13
N SER A 155 -0.75 -0.11 -6.79
CA SER A 155 -1.41 1.00 -6.09
C SER A 155 -2.51 0.51 -5.14
N ILE A 156 -3.32 -0.47 -5.55
CA ILE A 156 -4.36 -1.07 -4.70
C ILE A 156 -3.73 -1.79 -3.51
N ILE A 157 -2.69 -2.59 -3.73
CA ILE A 157 -1.97 -3.30 -2.65
C ILE A 157 -1.44 -2.33 -1.61
N LEU A 158 -0.83 -1.24 -2.10
CA LEU A 158 -0.22 -0.21 -1.27
C LEU A 158 -1.25 0.56 -0.44
N MET A 159 -2.35 1.00 -1.08
CA MET A 159 -3.42 1.71 -0.38
C MET A 159 -4.05 0.88 0.74
N ASP A 160 -4.30 -0.41 0.49
CA ASP A 160 -4.92 -1.29 1.47
C ASP A 160 -3.96 -1.67 2.61
N PHE A 161 -2.67 -1.87 2.31
CA PHE A 161 -1.63 -2.03 3.34
C PHE A 161 -1.56 -0.82 4.28
N LEU A 162 -1.60 0.40 3.73
CA LEU A 162 -1.62 1.63 4.53
C LEU A 162 -2.91 1.73 5.35
N ALA A 163 -4.08 1.48 4.75
CA ALA A 163 -5.37 1.57 5.43
C ALA A 163 -5.47 0.61 6.63
N ILE A 164 -5.05 -0.64 6.46
CA ILE A 164 -5.06 -1.65 7.53
C ILE A 164 -4.09 -1.27 8.65
N SER A 165 -2.94 -0.75 8.29
CA SER A 165 -1.93 -0.37 9.28
C SER A 165 -2.35 0.87 10.07
N ILE A 166 -2.99 1.85 9.44
CA ILE A 166 -3.60 2.98 10.13
C ILE A 166 -4.69 2.50 11.08
N LYS A 167 -5.55 1.56 10.65
CA LYS A 167 -6.56 0.99 11.56
C LYS A 167 -5.91 0.34 12.79
N ARG A 168 -4.78 -0.36 12.60
CA ARG A 168 -4.02 -0.98 13.70
C ARG A 168 -3.43 0.07 14.65
N PHE A 169 -2.93 1.17 14.12
CA PHE A 169 -2.46 2.30 14.93
C PHE A 169 -3.62 2.99 15.68
N LEU A 170 -4.79 3.14 15.05
CA LEU A 170 -5.97 3.69 15.70
C LEU A 170 -6.53 2.77 16.80
N SER A 171 -6.24 1.47 16.74
CA SER A 171 -6.62 0.50 17.77
C SER A 171 -5.60 0.34 18.89
N MET A 172 -4.53 1.16 18.93
CA MET A 172 -3.58 1.17 20.05
C MET A 172 -4.28 1.52 21.37
N GLY A 173 -3.80 0.93 22.47
CA GLY A 173 -4.31 1.24 23.80
C GLY A 173 -4.04 2.70 24.20
N PRO A 174 -4.81 3.29 25.13
CA PRO A 174 -4.65 4.69 25.52
C PRO A 174 -3.24 5.05 26.02
N GLU A 175 -2.61 4.12 26.75
CA GLU A 175 -1.25 4.29 27.27
C GLU A 175 -0.20 4.29 26.15
N GLU A 176 -0.24 3.30 25.27
CA GLU A 176 0.65 3.21 24.10
C GLU A 176 0.51 4.45 23.21
N LYS A 177 -0.73 4.89 22.98
CA LYS A 177 -1.02 6.12 22.23
C LYS A 177 -0.37 7.34 22.90
N THR A 178 -0.46 7.46 24.22
CA THR A 178 0.14 8.57 24.97
C THR A 178 1.67 8.56 24.88
N ILE A 179 2.30 7.38 24.92
CA ILE A 179 3.75 7.22 24.75
C ILE A 179 4.16 7.66 23.35
N MET A 180 3.47 7.17 22.31
CA MET A 180 3.75 7.53 20.93
C MET A 180 3.55 9.02 20.66
N GLU A 181 2.48 9.63 21.19
CA GLU A 181 2.23 11.07 21.08
C GLU A 181 3.33 11.89 21.75
N ARG A 182 3.78 11.49 22.94
CA ARG A 182 4.89 12.16 23.63
C ARG A 182 6.18 12.10 22.82
N GLU A 183 6.55 10.92 22.33
CA GLU A 183 7.76 10.74 21.53
C GLU A 183 7.70 11.51 20.20
N TYR A 184 6.55 11.49 19.53
CA TYR A 184 6.32 12.31 18.34
C TYR A 184 6.49 13.80 18.65
N MET A 185 5.87 14.29 19.72
CA MET A 185 5.94 15.70 20.10
C MET A 185 7.35 16.14 20.47
N ASN A 186 8.17 15.27 21.07
CA ASN A 186 9.58 15.58 21.35
C ASN A 186 10.37 15.90 20.06
N ALA A 187 10.09 15.20 18.97
CA ALA A 187 10.73 15.45 17.67
C ALA A 187 10.09 16.62 16.90
N ALA A 188 8.76 16.75 16.99
CA ALA A 188 7.97 17.71 16.20
C ALA A 188 8.01 19.14 16.75
N ARG A 189 8.01 19.29 18.08
CA ARG A 189 7.81 20.58 18.76
C ARG A 189 8.75 21.70 18.29
N PRO A 190 10.07 21.48 18.14
CA PRO A 190 10.98 22.56 17.71
C PRO A 190 10.66 23.12 16.32
N LEU A 191 10.08 22.29 15.42
CA LEU A 191 9.68 22.74 14.09
C LEU A 191 8.27 23.33 14.12
N LEU A 192 7.33 22.75 14.86
CA LEU A 192 5.96 23.25 14.95
C LEU A 192 5.88 24.65 15.62
N GLU A 193 6.78 24.95 16.55
CA GLU A 193 6.89 26.26 17.19
C GLU A 193 7.63 27.29 16.31
N ASN A 194 8.27 26.85 15.21
CA ASN A 194 8.95 27.77 14.30
C ASN A 194 7.93 28.59 13.50
N PRO A 195 8.01 29.94 13.48
CA PRO A 195 7.04 30.79 12.80
C PRO A 195 6.86 30.46 11.30
N MET A 196 7.93 30.04 10.62
CA MET A 196 7.87 29.69 9.20
C MET A 196 7.02 28.44 8.96
N VAL A 197 7.12 27.44 9.84
CA VAL A 197 6.30 26.21 9.75
C VAL A 197 4.88 26.49 10.24
N ALA A 198 4.72 27.21 11.35
CA ALA A 198 3.41 27.60 11.87
C ALA A 198 2.59 28.40 10.85
N LYS A 199 3.24 29.22 10.02
CA LYS A 199 2.61 29.98 8.93
C LYS A 199 1.86 29.10 7.92
N LEU A 200 2.16 27.81 7.82
CA LEU A 200 1.41 26.86 6.98
C LEU A 200 -0.08 26.76 7.38
N SER A 201 -0.48 27.20 8.58
CA SER A 201 -1.89 27.25 8.98
C SER A 201 -2.70 28.28 8.20
N GLN A 202 -2.04 29.22 7.52
CA GLN A 202 -2.68 30.28 6.74
C GLN A 202 -2.96 29.88 5.29
N TYR A 203 -2.45 28.72 4.85
CA TYR A 203 -2.56 28.26 3.47
C TYR A 203 -3.42 27.01 3.41
N GLU A 204 -4.40 27.00 2.51
CA GLU A 204 -5.22 25.83 2.25
C GLU A 204 -4.40 24.76 1.50
N HIS A 205 -4.64 23.50 1.86
CA HIS A 205 -4.14 22.34 1.13
C HIS A 205 -5.28 21.74 0.30
N HIS A 206 -6.31 21.19 0.97
CA HIS A 206 -7.54 20.67 0.34
C HIS A 206 -8.78 20.79 1.24
N ASN A 207 -9.91 21.20 0.66
CA ASN A 207 -11.25 21.10 1.26
C ASN A 207 -11.38 21.72 2.67
N GLY A 208 -10.80 22.91 2.88
CA GLY A 208 -10.83 23.63 4.15
C GLY A 208 -9.80 23.15 5.19
N LYS A 209 -8.99 22.12 4.87
CA LYS A 209 -7.86 21.70 5.70
C LYS A 209 -6.63 22.55 5.36
N THR A 210 -5.98 23.06 6.39
CA THR A 210 -4.76 23.84 6.26
C THR A 210 -3.57 22.95 5.91
N ARG A 211 -2.55 23.53 5.28
CA ARG A 211 -1.30 22.82 4.97
C ARG A 211 -0.59 22.37 6.25
N LEU A 212 -0.69 23.13 7.33
CA LEU A 212 -0.16 22.73 8.64
C LEU A 212 -0.82 21.44 9.17
N GLU A 213 -2.14 21.34 9.07
CA GLU A 213 -2.86 20.12 9.50
C GLU A 213 -2.47 18.92 8.64
N HIS A 214 -2.35 19.11 7.32
CA HIS A 214 -1.91 18.06 6.41
C HIS A 214 -0.51 17.52 6.77
N VAL A 215 0.50 18.40 6.89
CA VAL A 215 1.87 17.94 7.21
C VAL A 215 1.97 17.30 8.59
N LYS A 216 1.13 17.72 9.55
CA LYS A 216 1.04 17.08 10.88
C LYS A 216 0.49 15.65 10.79
N ASP A 217 -0.55 15.43 10.00
CA ASP A 217 -1.10 14.08 9.78
C ASP A 217 -0.07 13.17 9.11
N VAL A 218 0.60 13.67 8.07
CA VAL A 218 1.65 12.93 7.36
C VAL A 218 2.81 12.60 8.30
N ALA A 219 3.28 13.57 9.08
CA ALA A 219 4.38 13.39 10.02
C ALA A 219 4.04 12.37 11.12
N TYR A 220 2.85 12.46 11.72
CA TYR A 220 2.46 11.56 12.80
C TYR A 220 2.27 10.12 12.30
N LEU A 221 1.56 9.92 11.18
CA LEU A 221 1.37 8.58 10.62
C LEU A 221 2.70 7.96 10.15
N SER A 222 3.58 8.77 9.53
CA SER A 222 4.91 8.29 9.13
C SER A 222 5.77 7.93 10.35
N PHE A 223 5.67 8.68 11.45
CA PHE A 223 6.35 8.38 12.70
C PHE A 223 5.95 7.02 13.27
N LEU A 224 4.65 6.71 13.30
CA LEU A 224 4.16 5.41 13.79
C LEU A 224 4.70 4.24 12.95
N TRP A 225 4.77 4.43 11.64
CA TRP A 225 5.42 3.48 10.74
C TRP A 225 6.93 3.37 10.97
N GLY A 226 7.59 4.51 11.17
CA GLY A 226 9.00 4.58 11.55
C GLY A 226 9.31 3.77 12.81
N LYS A 227 8.46 3.89 13.84
CA LYS A 227 8.58 3.12 15.08
C LYS A 227 8.44 1.63 14.85
N ARG A 228 7.43 1.23 14.07
CA ARG A 228 7.20 -0.19 13.74
C ARG A 228 8.37 -0.83 13.00
N PHE A 229 9.02 -0.09 12.11
CA PHE A 229 10.15 -0.58 11.33
C PHE A 229 11.52 -0.24 11.97
N SER A 230 11.54 0.29 13.19
CA SER A 230 12.79 0.70 13.88
C SER A 230 13.67 1.65 13.04
N LEU A 231 13.03 2.58 12.34
CA LEU A 231 13.69 3.58 11.49
C LEU A 231 14.00 4.87 12.27
N ASP A 232 14.72 5.77 11.61
CA ASP A 232 15.06 7.09 12.14
C ASP A 232 13.82 8.00 12.22
N CYS A 233 13.11 7.90 13.35
CA CYS A 233 11.86 8.60 13.60
C CYS A 233 12.05 10.12 13.65
N ASN A 234 13.22 10.62 14.07
CA ASN A 234 13.51 12.05 14.09
C ASN A 234 13.60 12.60 12.67
N ALA A 235 14.33 11.94 11.78
CA ALA A 235 14.42 12.33 10.38
C ALA A 235 13.05 12.25 9.67
N ILE A 236 12.24 11.22 9.96
CA ILE A 236 10.87 11.10 9.45
C ILE A 236 10.03 12.31 9.84
N VAL A 237 9.93 12.60 11.15
CA VAL A 237 9.08 13.69 11.65
C VAL A 237 9.53 15.03 11.06
N ARG A 238 10.84 15.30 11.09
CA ARG A 238 11.40 16.56 10.62
C ARG A 238 11.24 16.73 9.12
N GLY A 239 11.55 15.71 8.32
CA GLY A 239 11.37 15.72 6.87
C GLY A 239 9.90 15.86 6.49
N ALA A 240 9.00 15.12 7.14
CA ALA A 240 7.56 15.17 6.86
C ALA A 240 6.92 16.51 7.24
N LEU A 241 7.32 17.16 8.34
CA LEU A 241 6.80 18.50 8.67
C LEU A 241 7.25 19.59 7.68
N LEU A 242 8.31 19.34 6.93
CA LEU A 242 8.94 20.31 6.02
C LEU A 242 8.69 20.00 4.53
N HIS A 243 8.09 18.85 4.19
CA HIS A 243 7.98 18.39 2.80
C HIS A 243 7.16 19.33 1.92
N ASP A 244 6.16 19.98 2.52
CA ASP A 244 5.18 20.86 1.88
C ASP A 244 5.37 22.34 2.24
N LEU A 245 6.61 22.73 2.58
CA LEU A 245 6.93 24.06 3.10
C LEU A 245 6.99 25.14 2.00
N PHE A 246 5.83 25.53 1.48
CA PHE A 246 5.66 26.68 0.57
C PHE A 246 4.49 27.58 1.00
N TYR A 247 4.49 28.83 0.53
CA TYR A 247 3.69 29.92 1.09
C TYR A 247 2.84 30.64 0.03
N TYR A 248 2.22 29.88 -0.85
CA TYR A 248 1.29 30.38 -1.86
C TYR A 248 0.12 29.40 -2.03
N ASP A 249 -0.96 29.86 -2.64
CA ASP A 249 -2.07 29.02 -3.08
C ASP A 249 -1.71 28.39 -4.44
N TRP A 250 -1.67 27.06 -4.52
CA TRP A 250 -1.25 26.39 -5.75
C TRP A 250 -2.36 26.32 -6.82
N LEU A 251 -3.63 26.57 -6.47
CA LEU A 251 -4.75 26.59 -7.41
C LEU A 251 -4.80 27.90 -8.19
N HIS A 252 -4.41 29.00 -7.56
CA HIS A 252 -4.55 30.35 -8.10
C HIS A 252 -3.22 31.07 -8.31
N GLU A 253 -2.15 30.63 -7.65
CA GLU A 253 -0.84 31.28 -7.65
C GLU A 253 0.30 30.27 -7.85
N GLY A 254 1.53 30.80 -7.96
CA GLY A 254 2.74 29.99 -7.97
C GLY A 254 3.16 29.44 -9.34
N PRO A 255 4.16 28.55 -9.36
CA PRO A 255 4.79 28.10 -10.60
C PRO A 255 3.90 27.08 -11.35
N ARG A 256 3.90 27.17 -12.68
CA ARG A 256 3.35 26.11 -13.55
C ARG A 256 4.01 24.76 -13.23
N LEU A 257 3.26 23.68 -13.39
CA LEU A 257 3.70 22.31 -13.06
C LEU A 257 4.07 22.17 -11.59
N HIS A 258 3.22 22.68 -10.70
CA HIS A 258 3.41 22.71 -9.26
C HIS A 258 3.91 21.38 -8.67
N GLY A 259 3.27 20.26 -9.02
CA GLY A 259 3.63 18.92 -8.55
C GLY A 259 5.08 18.49 -8.85
N PHE A 260 5.70 19.05 -9.89
CA PHE A 260 7.10 18.77 -10.30
C PHE A 260 8.11 19.80 -9.78
N ARG A 261 7.66 20.79 -8.99
CA ARG A 261 8.49 21.93 -8.58
C ARG A 261 8.43 22.23 -7.10
N HIS A 262 7.31 22.02 -6.43
CA HIS A 262 7.16 22.44 -5.04
C HIS A 262 8.11 21.70 -4.10
N HIS A 263 8.45 20.43 -4.35
CA HIS A 263 9.46 19.71 -3.56
C HIS A 263 10.83 20.43 -3.53
N ASN A 264 11.24 21.09 -4.63
CA ASN A 264 12.47 21.90 -4.65
C ASN A 264 12.30 23.23 -3.89
N ILE A 265 11.12 23.83 -3.96
CA ILE A 265 10.78 25.07 -3.25
C ILE A 265 10.74 24.81 -1.74
N ALA A 266 10.05 23.74 -1.33
CA ALA A 266 9.99 23.25 0.03
C ALA A 266 11.38 22.96 0.58
N LEU A 267 12.24 22.27 -0.18
CA LEU A 267 13.63 22.03 0.23
C LEU A 267 14.42 23.32 0.43
N LYS A 268 14.28 24.30 -0.48
CA LYS A 268 14.95 25.60 -0.36
C LYS A 268 14.46 26.38 0.86
N ASN A 269 13.17 26.32 1.18
CA ASN A 269 12.61 26.95 2.37
C ASN A 269 13.02 26.23 3.65
N ALA A 270 13.02 24.89 3.65
CA ALA A 270 13.38 24.07 4.80
C ALA A 270 14.83 24.32 5.25
N ARG A 271 15.76 24.49 4.30
CA ARG A 271 17.15 24.86 4.57
C ARG A 271 17.32 26.23 5.25
N LYS A 272 16.34 27.13 5.14
CA LYS A 272 16.32 28.41 5.87
C LYS A 272 15.76 28.27 7.28
N VAL A 273 14.95 27.24 7.53
CA VAL A 273 14.31 26.97 8.82
C VAL A 273 15.26 26.23 9.76
N THR A 274 15.97 25.23 9.25
CA THR A 274 16.86 24.39 10.04
C THR A 274 17.98 23.79 9.19
N ARG A 275 19.06 23.35 9.84
CA ARG A 275 20.02 22.43 9.22
C ARG A 275 19.32 21.09 8.94
N LEU A 276 19.57 20.54 7.75
CA LEU A 276 19.02 19.26 7.29
C LEU A 276 20.13 18.23 7.10
N SER A 277 19.84 16.99 7.45
CA SER A 277 20.59 15.80 7.11
C SER A 277 20.27 15.34 5.68
N LYS A 278 21.14 14.53 5.08
CA LYS A 278 20.91 13.96 3.73
C LYS A 278 19.59 13.20 3.62
N LYS A 279 19.16 12.56 4.71
CA LYS A 279 17.91 11.79 4.78
C LYS A 279 16.69 12.71 4.79
N GLU A 280 16.71 13.77 5.59
CA GLU A 280 15.63 14.78 5.61
C GLU A 280 15.51 15.52 4.27
N GLU A 281 16.64 15.84 3.63
CA GLU A 281 16.62 16.43 2.28
C GLU A 281 16.00 15.48 1.24
N ASP A 282 16.31 14.18 1.34
CA ASP A 282 15.75 13.17 0.44
C ASP A 282 14.23 13.00 0.65
N ILE A 283 13.76 12.99 1.90
CA ILE A 283 12.33 12.98 2.25
C ILE A 283 11.62 14.15 1.58
N ILE A 284 12.10 15.38 1.81
CA ILE A 284 11.46 16.59 1.27
C ILE A 284 11.52 16.60 -0.26
N LYS A 285 12.65 16.21 -0.85
CA LYS A 285 12.83 16.30 -2.31
C LYS A 285 12.03 15.25 -3.08
N LYS A 286 11.70 14.12 -2.47
CA LYS A 286 11.16 12.94 -3.17
C LYS A 286 9.80 12.44 -2.65
N HIS A 287 9.16 13.18 -1.74
CA HIS A 287 7.85 12.81 -1.22
C HIS A 287 6.77 12.62 -2.31
N MET A 288 6.90 13.34 -3.43
CA MET A 288 5.99 13.20 -4.58
C MET A 288 6.27 11.99 -5.48
N TRP A 289 7.18 11.08 -5.14
CA TRP A 289 7.37 9.88 -5.95
C TRP A 289 6.07 9.05 -6.00
N PRO A 290 5.63 8.53 -7.17
CA PRO A 290 6.34 8.41 -8.45
C PRO A 290 6.21 9.60 -9.41
N LEU A 291 5.49 10.67 -9.04
CA LEU A 291 5.38 11.89 -9.86
C LEU A 291 6.76 12.52 -10.07
N THR A 292 7.56 12.63 -9.01
CA THR A 292 9.00 12.89 -9.14
C THR A 292 9.69 11.59 -9.51
N VAL A 293 10.08 11.45 -10.78
CA VAL A 293 10.60 10.20 -11.39
C VAL A 293 11.78 9.58 -10.62
N VAL A 294 12.55 10.37 -9.87
CA VAL A 294 13.68 9.88 -9.08
C VAL A 294 13.18 9.22 -7.78
N PRO A 295 13.44 7.92 -7.56
CA PRO A 295 12.92 7.21 -6.40
C PRO A 295 13.59 7.61 -5.08
N PRO A 296 12.87 7.50 -3.94
CA PRO A 296 13.41 7.62 -2.58
C PRO A 296 14.67 6.78 -2.38
N CYS A 297 15.71 7.34 -1.75
CA CYS A 297 16.94 6.60 -1.45
C CYS A 297 16.90 5.93 -0.07
N TYR A 298 16.03 6.40 0.81
CA TYR A 298 15.87 5.89 2.18
C TYR A 298 14.46 5.33 2.38
N MET A 299 14.34 4.34 3.28
CA MET A 299 13.04 3.78 3.64
C MET A 299 12.15 4.82 4.31
N GLU A 300 12.73 5.74 5.08
CA GLU A 300 12.05 6.88 5.68
C GLU A 300 11.41 7.78 4.61
N SER A 301 12.15 8.08 3.53
CA SER A 301 11.64 8.84 2.38
C SER A 301 10.50 8.14 1.67
N LEU A 302 10.60 6.81 1.50
CA LEU A 302 9.52 6.02 0.91
C LEU A 302 8.26 6.07 1.78
N ILE A 303 8.39 5.89 3.10
CA ILE A 303 7.25 5.94 4.02
C ILE A 303 6.55 7.30 3.95
N VAL A 304 7.30 8.41 4.02
CA VAL A 304 6.70 9.74 3.97
C VAL A 304 5.98 9.97 2.63
N SER A 305 6.58 9.56 1.51
CA SER A 305 5.97 9.65 0.18
C SER A 305 4.63 8.89 0.08
N LEU A 306 4.61 7.68 0.62
CA LEU A 306 3.42 6.82 0.64
C LEU A 306 2.32 7.37 1.55
N VAL A 307 2.70 7.84 2.74
CA VAL A 307 1.76 8.39 3.73
C VAL A 307 1.20 9.73 3.26
N ASP A 308 2.00 10.58 2.62
CA ASP A 308 1.55 11.81 1.98
C ASP A 308 0.47 11.53 0.93
N THR A 309 0.77 10.67 -0.05
CA THR A 309 -0.19 10.27 -1.07
C THR A 309 -1.50 9.75 -0.46
N PHE A 310 -1.41 8.96 0.61
CA PHE A 310 -2.58 8.47 1.34
C PHE A 310 -3.38 9.60 2.01
N CYS A 311 -2.70 10.51 2.73
CA CYS A 311 -3.33 11.63 3.42
C CYS A 311 -4.00 12.57 2.42
N SER A 312 -3.31 12.94 1.35
CA SER A 312 -3.82 13.75 0.25
C SER A 312 -5.07 13.12 -0.39
N THR A 313 -5.04 11.81 -0.64
CA THR A 313 -6.21 11.07 -1.17
C THR A 313 -7.38 11.06 -0.18
N LYS A 314 -7.12 10.83 1.11
CA LYS A 314 -8.14 10.84 2.17
C LYS A 314 -8.78 12.22 2.33
N ASP A 315 -7.95 13.27 2.33
CA ASP A 315 -8.38 14.67 2.43
C ASP A 315 -9.29 15.03 1.24
N TYR A 316 -8.98 14.54 0.04
CA TYR A 316 -9.82 14.69 -1.15
C TYR A 316 -11.16 13.91 -1.06
N LEU A 317 -11.15 12.67 -0.58
CA LEU A 317 -12.34 11.80 -0.51
C LEU A 317 -13.33 12.19 0.59
N SER A 318 -12.85 12.70 1.73
CA SER A 318 -13.68 13.13 2.86
C SER A 318 -14.73 14.17 2.45
N PHE A 319 -14.40 15.03 1.49
CA PHE A 319 -15.28 16.04 0.91
C PHE A 319 -16.45 15.47 0.09
N LYS A 320 -16.25 14.39 -0.68
CA LYS A 320 -17.35 13.74 -1.41
C LYS A 320 -18.44 13.24 -0.46
N LYS A 321 -18.07 12.81 0.75
CA LYS A 321 -19.01 12.37 1.79
C LYS A 321 -19.84 13.55 2.32
N TYR A 322 -19.22 14.71 2.56
CA TYR A 322 -19.92 15.94 2.96
C TYR A 322 -20.84 16.51 1.87
N LYS A 323 -20.41 16.51 0.59
CA LYS A 323 -21.25 16.96 -0.54
C LYS A 323 -22.45 16.03 -0.79
N LYS A 324 -22.30 14.72 -0.57
CA LYS A 324 -23.39 13.74 -0.71
C LYS A 324 -24.46 13.88 0.39
N VAL A 325 -24.07 14.32 1.58
CA VAL A 325 -25.00 14.61 2.70
C VAL A 325 -25.75 15.93 2.48
N ARG A 326 -25.16 16.92 1.78
CA ARG A 326 -25.79 18.20 1.41
C ARG A 326 -26.35 18.21 -0.02
N LYS A 327 -27.05 17.17 -0.48
CA LYS A 327 -27.99 17.39 -1.59
C LYS A 327 -29.12 18.29 -1.05
N PRO A 328 -29.46 19.42 -1.69
CA PRO A 328 -30.59 20.21 -1.26
C PRO A 328 -31.84 19.34 -1.41
N ILE A 329 -32.64 19.25 -0.33
CA ILE A 329 -34.06 18.95 -0.46
C ILE A 329 -34.59 20.05 -1.37
N ALA A 330 -35.03 19.68 -2.58
CA ALA A 330 -35.73 20.60 -3.44
C ALA A 330 -36.97 21.06 -2.67
N LEU A 331 -36.96 22.33 -2.23
CA LEU A 331 -38.17 23.00 -1.81
C LEU A 331 -39.05 23.08 -3.06
N SER A 332 -40.07 22.23 -3.11
CA SER A 332 -41.16 22.37 -4.05
C SER A 332 -41.89 23.65 -3.69
N ASP A 333 -41.69 24.70 -4.48
CA ASP A 333 -42.56 25.88 -4.48
C ASP A 333 -43.99 25.43 -4.76
N ASN A 334 -44.82 25.45 -3.73
CA ASN A 334 -46.26 25.30 -3.85
C ASN A 334 -46.91 26.67 -3.65
N SER A 335 -46.79 27.53 -4.65
CA SER A 335 -47.49 28.82 -4.71
C SER A 335 -48.78 28.71 -5.52
N ARG A 336 -49.84 28.14 -4.92
CA ARG A 336 -51.27 28.31 -5.24
C ARG A 336 -52.02 27.92 -3.97
N SER A 337 -53.06 28.57 -3.46
CA SER A 337 -53.87 29.72 -3.85
C SER A 337 -54.85 29.93 -2.69
N GLY A 338 -55.22 31.17 -2.40
CA GLY A 338 -56.40 31.50 -1.61
C GLY A 338 -56.50 33.01 -1.56
N GLY A 339 -57.48 33.69 -2.12
CA GLY A 339 -58.81 33.31 -2.58
C GLY A 339 -59.74 34.48 -2.21
N LYS A 340 -60.75 34.75 -3.04
CA LYS A 340 -62.02 35.49 -2.77
C LYS A 340 -62.69 35.68 -4.14
N TRP A 341 -63.84 35.05 -4.43
CA TRP A 341 -65.20 35.40 -4.00
C TRP A 341 -65.59 36.83 -4.36
N ILE A 342 -66.47 36.88 -5.38
CA ILE A 342 -67.25 37.98 -5.98
C ILE A 342 -66.46 38.93 -6.89
#